data_AF-A0A1E3PIF1-F1
#
_entry.id   AF-A0A1E3PIF1-F1
#
_cell.length_a   1.000
_cell.length_b   1.000
_cell.length_c   1.000
_cell.angle_alpha   90.00
_cell.angle_beta   90.00
_cell.angle_gamma   90.00
#
_symmetry.space_group_name_H-M   'P 1'
#
loop_
_entity.id
_entity.type
_entity.pdbx_description
1 polymer ?
#
loop_
_entity_poly.entity_id
_entity_poly.type
_entity_poly.pdbx_seq_one_letter_code
_entity_poly.pdbx_strand_id
1 'polypeptide(L)'
;MSGDKVQVANTTVVDSHGDDEKVGVRVSGKQWKSKKAPLRIHAVGVPSKSWDKKYEARMAEKATKDKIAEMKAEKEAERKSRVQAIKDKKAAREEKERFEKMALVMNAKKIARVKRKEKRNKLLKER
;
A
#
# COMPACT_ATOMS: atom_id res chain seq x y z
N MET A 1 2.09 -23.84 82.48
CA MET A 1 1.21 -23.76 81.30
C MET A 1 2.12 -23.75 80.07
N SER A 2 1.92 -24.76 79.22
CA SER A 2 2.31 -24.90 77.81
C SER A 2 3.61 -24.28 77.31
N GLY A 3 4.64 -25.12 77.17
CA GLY A 3 5.73 -24.91 76.23
C GLY A 3 5.50 -25.81 75.01
N ASP A 4 5.20 -25.20 73.86
CA ASP A 4 4.99 -25.88 72.59
C ASP A 4 6.27 -26.61 72.13
N LYS A 5 6.17 -27.93 72.01
CA LYS A 5 7.17 -28.77 71.35
C LYS A 5 6.95 -28.69 69.84
N VAL A 6 7.87 -28.02 69.16
CA VAL A 6 8.09 -28.18 67.72
C VAL A 6 8.54 -29.62 67.45
N GLN A 7 7.79 -30.36 66.64
CA GLN A 7 8.23 -31.60 66.02
C GLN A 7 8.19 -31.42 64.51
N VAL A 8 9.34 -31.60 63.87
CA VAL A 8 9.50 -31.66 62.41
C VAL A 8 9.81 -33.10 62.02
N ALA A 9 8.99 -33.69 61.15
CA ALA A 9 9.23 -34.88 60.34
C ALA A 9 8.00 -35.05 59.42
N ASN A 10 7.99 -35.53 58.18
CA ASN A 10 8.99 -35.81 57.15
C ASN A 10 8.13 -36.08 55.89
N THR A 11 8.58 -35.56 54.75
CA THR A 11 8.41 -36.05 53.36
C THR A 11 7.31 -37.09 53.06
N THR A 12 6.39 -36.74 52.15
CA THR A 12 6.11 -37.49 50.89
C THR A 12 5.29 -36.61 49.94
N VAL A 13 5.92 -36.11 48.87
CA VAL A 13 5.22 -35.56 47.71
C VAL A 13 4.76 -36.77 46.88
N VAL A 14 3.48 -37.13 47.00
CA VAL A 14 2.84 -38.10 46.10
C VAL A 14 2.42 -37.37 44.84
N ASP A 15 3.30 -37.39 43.85
CA ASP A 15 3.02 -36.96 42.49
C ASP A 15 2.23 -38.06 41.78
N SER A 16 0.90 -38.05 41.95
CA SER A 16 -0.01 -39.01 41.33
C SER A 16 -0.30 -38.59 39.87
N HIS A 17 0.60 -38.97 38.96
CA HIS A 17 0.33 -39.03 37.53
C HIS A 17 -0.53 -40.28 37.26
N GLY A 18 -1.85 -40.13 37.35
CA GLY A 18 -2.81 -41.18 37.01
C GLY A 18 -3.95 -40.60 36.19
N ASP A 19 -3.91 -40.86 34.88
CA ASP A 19 -5.05 -41.20 34.00
C ASP A 19 -4.72 -40.90 32.52
N ASP A 20 -3.85 -41.72 31.93
CA ASP A 20 -3.62 -41.79 30.46
C ASP A 20 -3.92 -43.22 29.94
N GLU A 21 -4.81 -43.96 30.61
CA GLU A 21 -5.22 -45.27 30.14
C GLU A 21 -6.49 -45.18 29.27
N LYS A 22 -6.34 -45.66 28.02
CA LYS A 22 -7.36 -45.90 26.97
C LYS A 22 -7.51 -44.86 25.86
N VAL A 23 -6.41 -44.37 25.29
CA VAL A 23 -6.41 -43.89 23.90
C VAL A 23 -5.27 -44.56 23.13
N GLY A 24 -5.61 -45.29 22.06
CA GLY A 24 -4.71 -46.16 21.30
C GLY A 24 -3.39 -45.51 20.88
N VAL A 25 -2.31 -46.30 20.97
CA VAL A 25 -0.93 -45.91 20.64
C VAL A 25 -0.83 -45.46 19.18
N ARG A 26 -0.25 -44.26 18.93
CA ARG A 26 -0.01 -43.78 17.56
C ARG A 26 1.14 -44.54 16.91
N VAL A 27 0.85 -45.19 15.78
CA VAL A 27 1.82 -45.96 14.98
C VAL A 27 3.00 -45.11 14.45
N SER A 28 2.85 -43.78 14.36
CA SER A 28 3.95 -42.85 14.05
C SER A 28 4.51 -42.21 15.33
N GLY A 29 5.59 -42.78 15.86
CA GLY A 29 6.21 -42.49 17.16
C GLY A 29 6.87 -41.11 17.35
N LYS A 30 6.09 -40.03 17.42
CA LYS A 30 6.56 -38.73 17.95
C LYS A 30 5.89 -38.43 19.29
N GLN A 31 6.37 -39.11 20.34
CA GLN A 31 5.87 -38.98 21.71
C GLN A 31 6.12 -37.60 22.35
N TRP A 32 7.13 -36.86 21.88
CA TRP A 32 7.44 -35.49 22.35
C TRP A 32 6.51 -34.41 21.80
N LYS A 33 5.61 -34.74 20.87
CA LYS A 33 4.62 -33.78 20.36
C LYS A 33 3.34 -33.91 21.20
N SER A 34 2.93 -32.81 21.82
CA SER A 34 1.67 -32.75 22.57
C SER A 34 0.47 -33.10 21.67
N LYS A 35 -0.51 -33.80 22.24
CA LYS A 35 -1.78 -34.13 21.57
C LYS A 35 -2.53 -32.81 21.29
N LYS A 36 -2.53 -32.34 20.03
CA LYS A 36 -3.33 -31.17 19.64
C LYS A 36 -4.79 -31.60 19.48
N ALA A 37 -5.68 -31.08 20.33
CA ALA A 37 -7.12 -31.22 20.11
C ALA A 37 -7.53 -30.42 18.86
N PRO A 38 -8.50 -30.91 18.06
CA PRO A 38 -9.06 -30.11 16.97
C PRO A 38 -9.70 -28.84 17.56
N LEU A 39 -9.31 -27.68 17.04
CA LEU A 39 -9.83 -26.39 17.48
C LEU A 39 -11.31 -26.28 17.09
N ARG A 40 -12.21 -26.49 18.05
CA ARG A 40 -13.64 -26.24 17.87
C ARG A 40 -13.92 -24.82 18.35
N ILE A 41 -14.59 -24.00 17.53
CA ILE A 41 -14.87 -22.59 17.84
C ILE A 41 -15.61 -22.44 19.18
N HIS A 42 -16.53 -23.37 19.46
CA HIS A 42 -17.23 -23.46 20.75
C HIS A 42 -16.34 -23.82 21.94
N ALA A 43 -15.25 -24.56 21.73
CA ALA A 43 -14.31 -24.96 22.79
C ALA A 43 -13.35 -23.84 23.19
N VAL A 44 -13.15 -22.83 22.34
CA VAL A 44 -12.35 -21.63 22.63
C VAL A 44 -13.18 -20.57 23.38
N GLY A 45 -14.47 -20.85 23.63
CA GLY A 45 -15.37 -19.92 24.31
C GLY A 45 -15.66 -18.65 23.50
N VAL A 46 -15.43 -18.65 22.18
CA VAL A 46 -15.75 -17.52 21.32
C VAL A 46 -17.22 -17.64 20.89
N PRO A 47 -18.15 -16.84 21.43
CA PRO A 47 -19.53 -16.88 21.00
C PRO A 47 -19.65 -16.40 19.54
N SER A 48 -20.45 -17.09 18.73
CA SER A 48 -20.84 -16.54 17.43
C SER A 48 -21.55 -15.21 17.67
N LYS A 49 -21.02 -14.12 17.11
CA LYS A 49 -21.65 -12.80 17.20
C LYS A 49 -23.09 -12.88 16.68
N SER A 50 -24.04 -12.27 17.41
CA SER A 50 -25.40 -12.08 16.92
C SER A 50 -25.39 -11.35 15.58
N TRP A 51 -26.43 -11.58 14.79
CA TRP A 51 -26.56 -10.94 13.47
C TRP A 51 -26.46 -9.42 13.58
N ASP A 52 -27.08 -8.83 14.60
CA ASP A 52 -27.08 -7.38 14.84
C ASP A 52 -25.66 -6.82 15.01
N LYS A 53 -24.83 -7.48 15.83
CA LYS A 53 -23.42 -7.08 16.02
C LYS A 53 -22.59 -7.22 14.74
N LYS A 54 -22.90 -8.19 13.87
CA LYS A 54 -22.25 -8.32 12.56
C LYS A 54 -22.71 -7.23 11.60
N TYR A 55 -23.99 -6.84 11.67
CA TYR A 55 -24.54 -5.76 10.88
C TYR A 55 -23.95 -4.41 11.27
N GLU A 56 -23.89 -4.10 12.56
CA GLU A 56 -23.25 -2.90 13.10
C GLU A 56 -21.79 -2.79 12.66
N ALA A 57 -21.01 -3.87 12.78
CA ALA A 57 -19.63 -3.91 12.33
C ALA A 57 -19.50 -3.63 10.82
N ARG A 58 -20.40 -4.21 10.00
CA ARG A 58 -20.42 -3.98 8.55
C ARG A 58 -20.75 -2.52 8.21
N MET A 59 -21.68 -1.91 8.95
CA MET A 59 -22.04 -0.51 8.76
C MET A 59 -20.88 0.43 9.14
N ALA A 60 -20.18 0.14 10.24
CA ALA A 60 -18.98 0.87 10.64
C ALA A 60 -17.85 0.73 9.60
N GLU A 61 -17.62 -0.48 9.08
CA GLU A 61 -16.66 -0.71 8.01
C GLU A 61 -17.03 0.00 6.71
N LYS A 62 -18.32 0.05 6.36
CA LYS A 62 -18.79 0.76 5.17
C LYS A 62 -18.52 2.26 5.32
N ALA A 63 -18.89 2.85 6.44
CA ALA A 63 -18.66 4.26 6.71
C ALA A 63 -17.17 4.65 6.68
N THR A 64 -16.27 3.77 7.14
CA THR A 64 -14.82 4.02 7.05
C THR A 64 -14.30 3.89 5.62
N LYS A 65 -14.76 2.90 4.86
CA LYS A 65 -14.40 2.72 3.44
C LYS A 65 -14.88 3.88 2.57
N ASP A 66 -16.09 4.37 2.80
CA ASP A 66 -16.66 5.49 2.06
C ASP A 66 -15.80 6.76 2.28
N LYS A 67 -15.45 7.08 3.53
CA LYS A 67 -14.54 8.19 3.85
C LYS A 67 -13.16 8.04 3.21
N ILE A 68 -12.60 6.82 3.20
CA ILE A 68 -11.31 6.55 2.55
C ILE A 68 -11.41 6.73 1.03
N ALA A 69 -12.53 6.33 0.42
CA ALA A 69 -12.76 6.48 -1.01
C ALA A 69 -12.87 7.96 -1.40
N GLU A 70 -13.63 8.76 -0.63
CA GLU A 70 -13.74 10.20 -0.81
C GLU A 70 -12.35 10.88 -0.76
N MET A 71 -11.56 10.60 0.29
CA MET A 71 -10.24 11.19 0.45
C MET A 71 -9.26 10.81 -0.68
N LYS A 72 -9.38 9.58 -1.22
CA LYS A 72 -8.59 9.16 -2.39
C LYS A 72 -9.05 9.84 -3.67
N ALA A 73 -10.35 9.99 -3.88
CA ALA A 73 -10.91 10.64 -5.05
C ALA A 73 -10.47 12.11 -5.14
N GLU A 74 -10.49 12.84 -4.01
CA GLU A 74 -10.01 14.22 -3.93
C GLU A 74 -8.53 14.33 -4.29
N LYS A 75 -7.68 13.48 -3.71
CA LYS A 75 -6.24 13.45 -4.00
C LYS A 75 -5.94 13.11 -5.46
N GLU A 76 -6.70 12.20 -6.05
CA GLU A 76 -6.57 11.88 -7.47
C GLU A 76 -7.03 13.01 -8.38
N ALA A 77 -8.09 13.74 -8.02
CA ALA A 77 -8.56 14.90 -8.76
C ALA A 77 -7.51 16.02 -8.77
N GLU A 78 -6.88 16.30 -7.63
CA GLU A 78 -5.78 17.27 -7.54
C GLU A 78 -4.58 16.84 -8.39
N ARG A 79 -4.19 15.57 -8.31
CA ARG A 79 -3.12 15.02 -9.14
C ARG A 79 -3.44 15.13 -10.64
N LYS A 80 -4.67 14.82 -11.04
CA LYS A 80 -5.13 14.92 -12.43
C LYS A 80 -5.10 16.37 -12.91
N SER A 81 -5.57 17.32 -12.11
CA SER A 81 -5.49 18.76 -12.39
C SER A 81 -4.05 19.22 -12.62
N ARG A 82 -3.12 18.84 -11.74
CA ARG A 82 -1.69 19.16 -11.89
C ARG A 82 -1.09 18.56 -13.16
N VAL A 83 -1.42 17.30 -13.46
CA VAL A 83 -0.94 16.63 -14.68
C VAL A 83 -1.48 17.33 -15.93
N GLN A 84 -2.75 17.73 -15.92
CA GLN A 84 -3.37 18.43 -17.04
C GLN A 84 -2.69 19.79 -17.28
N ALA A 85 -2.51 20.60 -16.23
CA ALA A 85 -1.82 21.88 -16.33
C ALA A 85 -0.39 21.75 -16.89
N ILE A 86 0.34 20.70 -16.52
CA ILE A 86 1.68 20.43 -17.06
C ILE A 86 1.61 20.07 -18.55
N LYS A 87 0.65 19.24 -18.95
CA LYS A 87 0.44 18.86 -20.36
C LYS A 87 0.08 20.08 -21.20
N ASP A 88 -0.83 20.92 -20.72
CA ASP A 88 -1.28 22.12 -21.41
C ASP A 88 -0.10 23.11 -21.58
N LYS A 89 0.74 23.28 -20.54
CA LYS A 89 1.95 24.11 -20.63
C LYS A 89 2.97 23.57 -21.62
N LYS A 90 3.11 22.24 -21.74
CA LYS A 90 4.01 21.61 -22.72
C LYS A 90 3.47 21.79 -24.14
N ALA A 91 2.19 21.51 -24.37
CA ALA A 91 1.54 21.71 -25.66
C ALA A 91 1.65 23.17 -26.15
N ALA A 92 1.35 24.14 -25.28
CA ALA A 92 1.48 25.56 -25.60
C ALA A 92 2.93 25.97 -25.91
N ARG A 93 3.93 25.32 -25.30
CA ARG A 93 5.34 25.56 -25.62
C ARG A 93 5.72 24.97 -26.97
N GLU A 94 5.34 23.72 -27.23
CA GLU A 94 5.61 23.03 -28.50
C GLU A 94 4.98 23.77 -29.69
N GLU A 95 3.77 24.31 -29.52
CA GLU A 95 3.13 25.17 -30.52
C GLU A 95 3.93 26.44 -30.76
N LYS A 96 4.33 27.16 -29.70
CA LYS A 96 5.17 28.35 -29.81
C LYS A 96 6.49 28.05 -30.52
N GLU A 97 7.19 27.00 -30.12
CA GLU A 97 8.44 26.57 -30.74
C GLU A 97 8.25 26.21 -32.23
N ARG A 98 7.11 25.60 -32.59
CA ARG A 98 6.77 25.33 -33.99
C ARG A 98 6.59 26.61 -34.79
N PHE A 99 5.89 27.60 -34.23
CA PHE A 99 5.73 28.91 -34.88
C PHE A 99 7.06 29.66 -35.00
N GLU A 100 7.89 29.64 -33.97
CA GLU A 100 9.23 30.25 -33.99
C GLU A 100 10.12 29.60 -35.04
N LYS A 101 10.15 28.27 -35.14
CA LYS A 101 10.88 27.56 -36.20
C LYS A 101 10.40 27.97 -37.59
N MET A 102 9.10 28.12 -37.79
CA MET A 102 8.54 28.56 -39.07
C MET A 102 8.90 30.03 -39.38
N ALA A 103 8.89 30.90 -38.38
CA ALA A 103 9.31 32.29 -38.51
C ALA A 103 10.81 32.41 -38.84
N LEU A 104 11.65 31.59 -38.20
CA LEU A 104 13.08 31.51 -38.51
C LEU A 104 13.33 31.06 -39.94
N VAL A 105 12.58 30.09 -40.46
CA VAL A 105 12.67 29.67 -41.88
C VAL A 105 12.32 30.82 -42.82
N MET A 106 11.28 31.60 -42.53
CA MET A 106 10.91 32.76 -43.35
C MET A 106 11.95 33.88 -43.27
N ASN A 107 12.48 34.15 -42.08
CA ASN A 107 13.53 35.15 -41.88
C ASN A 107 14.82 34.73 -42.60
N ALA A 108 15.18 33.44 -42.56
CA ALA A 108 16.31 32.88 -43.32
C ALA A 108 16.14 33.09 -44.83
N LYS A 109 14.92 32.87 -45.37
CA LYS A 109 14.61 33.16 -46.79
C LYS A 109 14.76 34.64 -47.13
N LYS A 110 14.32 35.54 -46.24
CA LYS A 110 14.46 37.00 -46.39
C LYS A 110 15.93 37.41 -46.41
N ILE A 111 16.71 36.98 -45.44
CA ILE A 111 18.16 37.25 -45.34
C ILE A 111 18.89 36.73 -46.58
N ALA A 112 18.58 35.50 -47.03
CA ALA A 112 19.17 34.94 -48.24
C ALA A 112 18.82 35.72 -49.51
N ARG A 113 17.63 36.32 -49.59
CA ARG A 113 17.22 37.18 -50.72
C ARG A 113 17.96 38.53 -50.70
N VAL A 114 18.14 39.12 -49.52
CA VAL A 114 18.91 40.35 -49.33
C VAL A 114 20.38 40.13 -49.72
N LYS A 115 21.02 39.08 -49.19
CA LYS A 115 22.41 38.71 -49.54
C LYS A 115 22.61 38.50 -51.05
N ARG A 116 21.64 37.91 -51.76
CA ARG A 116 21.68 37.76 -53.22
C ARG A 116 21.59 39.09 -53.95
N LYS A 117 20.75 40.02 -53.49
CA LYS A 117 20.66 41.38 -54.06
C LYS A 117 21.96 42.15 -53.81
N GLU A 118 22.52 42.08 -52.61
CA GLU A 118 23.79 42.72 -52.26
C GLU A 118 24.93 42.21 -53.15
N LYS A 119 25.06 40.88 -53.32
CA LYS A 119 26.05 40.30 -54.24
C LYS A 119 25.88 40.81 -55.67
N ARG A 120 24.65 40.83 -56.19
CA ARG A 120 24.38 41.32 -57.55
C ARG A 120 24.70 42.81 -57.68
N ASN A 121 24.24 43.63 -56.75
CA ASN A 121 24.48 45.06 -56.76
C ASN A 121 25.97 45.37 -56.65
N LYS A 122 26.73 44.60 -55.87
CA LYS A 122 28.19 44.71 -55.80
C LYS A 122 28.84 44.42 -57.15
N LEU A 123 28.50 43.30 -57.79
CA LEU A 123 29.01 42.93 -59.12
C LEU A 123 28.65 43.96 -60.20
N LEU A 124 27.49 44.62 -60.07
CA LEU A 124 27.05 45.67 -61.00
C LEU A 124 27.66 47.04 -60.69
N LYS A 125 28.22 47.26 -59.50
CA LYS A 125 28.91 48.50 -59.11
C LYS A 125 30.41 48.45 -59.36
N GLU A 126 30.98 47.25 -59.36
CA GLU A 126 32.39 46.99 -59.68
C GLU A 126 32.64 46.74 -61.18
N ARG A 127 31.59 46.86 -62.01
CA ARG A 127 31.66 46.88 -63.48
C ARG A 127 31.41 48.30 -63.98
#